data_AF-X1FPX9-F1
#
_entry.id   AF-X1FPX9-F1
#
_cell.length_a   1.000
_cell.length_b   1.000
_cell.length_c   1.000
_cell.angle_alpha   90.00
_cell.angle_beta   90.00
_cell.angle_gamma   90.00
#
_symmetry.space_group_name_H-M   'P 1'
#
loop_
_entity.id
_entity.type
_entity.pdbx_description
1 polymer ?
#
loop_
_entity_poly.entity_id
_entity_poly.type
_entity_poly.pdbx_seq_one_letter_code
_entity_poly.pdbx_strand_id
1 'polypeptide(L)'
;MRIDGTKDRILNVAAKIFSKFGFQKTTVDEIARAAHKAKGSVYYYFKSKEELFRGVVEKEFHTLRSELVKAIDSGHDSKEKLSNYILVRMETINDMANFYEALKNDYIV
;
A
#
# COMPACT_ATOMS: atom_id res chain seq x y z
N MET A 1 -5.79 8.00 23.33
CA MET A 1 -4.98 6.87 22.81
C MET A 1 -5.19 6.84 21.29
N ARG A 2 -4.16 7.12 20.48
CA ARG A 2 -4.32 7.30 19.02
C ARG A 2 -4.70 5.98 18.35
N ILE A 3 -5.99 5.82 18.05
CA ILE A 3 -6.58 4.67 17.34
C ILE A 3 -5.96 4.54 15.93
N ASP A 4 -5.56 5.65 15.31
CA ASP A 4 -5.01 5.70 13.95
C ASP A 4 -3.66 4.99 13.79
N GLY A 5 -2.78 5.09 14.79
CA GLY A 5 -1.43 4.51 14.69
C GLY A 5 -1.41 2.97 14.64
N THR A 6 -2.44 2.31 15.20
CA THR A 6 -2.54 0.85 15.11
C THR A 6 -3.04 0.41 13.73
N LYS A 7 -4.04 1.10 13.17
CA LYS A 7 -4.54 0.83 11.82
C LYS A 7 -3.40 0.98 10.80
N ASP A 8 -2.66 2.08 10.87
CA ASP A 8 -1.53 2.34 9.97
C ASP A 8 -0.41 1.30 10.13
N ARG A 9 -0.11 0.87 11.37
CA ARG A 9 0.87 -0.19 11.58
C ARG A 9 0.44 -1.51 10.93
N ILE A 10 -0.84 -1.88 11.06
CA ILE A 10 -1.39 -3.07 10.42
C ILE A 10 -1.29 -2.94 8.89
N LEU A 11 -1.67 -1.80 8.32
CA LEU A 11 -1.57 -1.55 6.87
C LEU A 11 -0.12 -1.62 6.37
N ASN A 12 0.83 -1.00 7.07
CA ASN A 12 2.24 -1.01 6.68
C ASN A 12 2.84 -2.42 6.69
N VAL A 13 2.47 -3.26 7.66
CA VAL A 13 2.92 -4.64 7.73
C VAL A 13 2.23 -5.50 6.68
N ALA A 14 0.92 -5.34 6.50
CA ALA A 14 0.15 -6.03 5.48
C ALA A 14 0.71 -5.76 4.08
N ALA A 15 1.04 -4.51 3.76
CA ALA A 15 1.63 -4.11 2.49
C ALA A 15 2.91 -4.91 2.17
N LYS A 16 3.83 -5.03 3.14
CA LYS A 16 5.09 -5.76 2.98
C LYS A 16 4.88 -7.26 2.80
N ILE A 17 3.90 -7.83 3.50
CA ILE A 17 3.62 -9.27 3.42
C ILE A 17 2.93 -9.59 2.10
N PHE A 18 1.93 -8.79 1.69
CA PHE A 18 1.26 -8.95 0.41
C PHE A 18 2.22 -8.80 -0.77
N SER A 19 3.11 -7.79 -0.76
CA SER A 19 4.08 -7.60 -1.85
C SER A 19 5.10 -8.73 -1.94
N LYS A 20 5.46 -9.35 -0.81
CA LYS A 20 6.46 -10.43 -0.76
C LYS A 20 5.90 -11.80 -1.10
N PHE A 21 4.69 -12.11 -0.63
CA PHE A 21 4.15 -13.47 -0.67
C PHE A 21 2.91 -13.62 -1.56
N GLY A 22 2.30 -12.52 -1.99
CA GLY A 22 1.00 -12.53 -2.67
C GLY A 22 -0.17 -12.46 -1.69
N PHE A 23 -1.33 -12.07 -2.19
CA PHE A 23 -2.61 -12.08 -1.52
C PHE A 23 -3.06 -13.49 -1.09
N GLN A 24 -2.96 -14.51 -1.94
CA GLN A 24 -3.50 -15.85 -1.66
C GLN A 24 -2.71 -16.58 -0.59
N LYS A 25 -1.37 -16.53 -0.68
CA LYS A 25 -0.46 -17.20 0.28
C LYS A 25 -0.34 -16.48 1.63
N THR A 26 -1.01 -15.33 1.80
CA THR A 26 -1.00 -14.55 3.03
C THR A 26 -2.26 -14.78 3.85
N THR A 27 -2.10 -14.84 5.17
CA THR A 27 -3.20 -14.89 6.15
C THR A 27 -3.25 -13.65 7.06
N VAL A 28 -4.45 -13.34 7.57
CA VAL A 28 -4.63 -12.27 8.57
C VAL A 28 -3.85 -12.57 9.87
N ASP A 29 -3.64 -13.84 10.19
CA ASP A 29 -2.88 -14.28 11.38
C ASP A 29 -1.39 -14.00 11.27
N GLU A 30 -0.80 -14.24 10.10
CA GLU A 30 0.59 -13.86 9.82
C GLU A 30 0.77 -12.36 9.91
N ILE A 31 -0.15 -11.58 9.34
CA ILE A 31 -0.12 -10.13 9.42
C ILE A 31 -0.25 -9.65 10.87
N ALA A 32 -1.18 -10.22 11.64
CA ALA A 32 -1.35 -9.87 13.06
C ALA A 32 -0.08 -10.14 13.87
N ARG A 33 0.54 -11.32 13.69
CA ARG A 33 1.81 -11.69 14.34
C ARG A 33 2.93 -10.74 13.96
N ALA A 34 3.12 -10.48 12.66
CA ALA A 34 4.16 -9.57 12.18
C ALA A 34 3.92 -8.12 12.62
N ALA A 35 2.66 -7.72 12.78
CA ALA A 35 2.28 -6.42 13.32
C ALA A 35 2.34 -6.38 14.85
N HIS A 36 2.76 -7.44 15.54
CA HIS A 36 2.73 -7.57 17.01
C HIS A 36 1.37 -7.15 17.59
N LYS A 37 0.28 -7.67 17.02
CA LYS A 37 -1.10 -7.44 17.45
C LYS A 37 -1.84 -8.77 17.58
N ALA A 38 -2.88 -8.78 18.42
CA ALA A 38 -3.79 -9.90 18.47
C ALA A 38 -4.64 -9.96 17.20
N LYS A 39 -5.02 -11.17 16.75
CA LYS A 39 -5.91 -11.38 15.60
C LYS A 39 -7.19 -10.54 15.69
N GLY A 40 -7.83 -10.52 16.88
CA GLY A 40 -9.03 -9.72 17.14
C GLY A 40 -8.81 -8.21 16.96
N SER A 41 -7.59 -7.71 17.22
CA SER A 41 -7.27 -6.30 16.96
C SER A 41 -7.21 -5.98 15.47
N VAL A 42 -6.82 -6.94 14.61
CA VAL A 42 -6.86 -6.75 13.16
C VAL A 42 -8.30 -6.77 12.66
N TYR A 43 -9.11 -7.73 13.12
CA TYR A 43 -10.53 -7.82 12.75
C TYR A 43 -11.39 -6.66 13.23
N TYR A 44 -10.95 -5.95 14.28
CA TYR A 44 -11.58 -4.70 14.70
C TYR A 44 -11.51 -3.61 13.60
N TYR A 45 -10.41 -3.55 12.84
CA TYR A 45 -10.22 -2.56 11.77
C TYR A 45 -10.61 -3.07 10.38
N PHE A 46 -10.48 -4.37 10.14
CA PHE A 46 -10.68 -4.98 8.83
C PHE A 46 -11.43 -6.31 8.97
N LYS A 47 -12.66 -6.38 8.48
CA LYS A 47 -13.54 -7.55 8.66
C LYS A 47 -13.09 -8.75 7.85
N SER A 48 -12.24 -8.55 6.83
CA SER A 48 -11.73 -9.62 5.99
C SER A 48 -10.32 -9.34 5.46
N LYS A 49 -9.68 -10.36 4.86
CA LYS A 49 -8.37 -10.22 4.19
C LYS A 49 -8.48 -9.26 2.99
N GLU A 50 -9.59 -9.31 2.27
CA GLU A 50 -9.91 -8.46 1.12
C GLU A 50 -10.08 -7.00 1.57
N GLU A 51 -10.75 -6.75 2.69
CA GLU A 51 -10.89 -5.38 3.23
C GLU A 51 -9.54 -4.82 3.69
N LEU A 52 -8.71 -5.64 4.35
CA LEU A 52 -7.35 -5.26 4.70
C LEU A 52 -6.51 -4.96 3.46
N PHE A 53 -6.62 -5.79 2.42
CA PHE A 53 -5.92 -5.58 1.15
C PHE A 53 -6.39 -4.30 0.45
N ARG A 54 -7.70 -4.03 0.39
CA ARG A 54 -8.23 -2.76 -0.14
C ARG A 54 -7.68 -1.56 0.64
N GLY A 55 -7.64 -1.64 1.97
CA GLY A 55 -7.07 -0.57 2.80
C GLY A 55 -5.58 -0.33 2.51
N VAL A 56 -4.81 -1.38 2.21
CA VAL A 56 -3.42 -1.25 1.77
C VAL A 56 -3.36 -0.51 0.44
N VAL A 57 -4.13 -0.95 -0.56
CA VAL A 57 -4.16 -0.35 -1.89
C VAL A 57 -4.58 1.13 -1.82
N GLU A 58 -5.63 1.46 -1.07
CA GLU A 58 -6.08 2.84 -0.86
C GLU A 58 -4.99 3.72 -0.25
N LYS A 59 -4.31 3.23 0.79
CA LYS A 59 -3.20 3.97 1.43
C LYS A 59 -2.04 4.22 0.47
N GLU A 60 -1.67 3.24 -0.34
CA GLU A 60 -0.60 3.40 -1.35
C GLU A 60 -1.02 4.41 -2.44
N PHE A 61 -2.27 4.36 -2.90
CA PHE A 61 -2.81 5.38 -3.82
C PHE A 61 -2.82 6.78 -3.22
N HIS A 62 -3.17 6.93 -1.95
CA HIS A 62 -3.13 8.21 -1.26
C HIS A 62 -1.70 8.75 -1.15
N THR A 63 -0.73 7.87 -0.84
CA THR A 63 0.69 8.23 -0.80
C THR A 63 1.17 8.68 -2.17
N LEU A 64 0.92 7.89 -3.22
CA LEU A 64 1.26 8.24 -4.60
C LEU A 64 0.67 9.58 -5.02
N ARG A 65 -0.62 9.79 -4.76
CA ARG A 65 -1.30 11.06 -5.09
C ARG A 65 -0.64 12.24 -4.38
N SER A 66 -0.32 12.10 -3.09
CA SER A 66 0.37 13.13 -2.33
C SER A 66 1.72 13.48 -2.95
N GLU A 67 2.53 12.48 -3.30
CA GLU A 67 3.85 12.73 -3.91
C GLU A 67 3.75 13.36 -5.31
N LEU A 68 2.78 12.93 -6.13
CA LEU A 68 2.54 13.53 -7.45
C LEU A 68 2.10 15.00 -7.33
N VAL A 69 1.23 15.32 -6.36
CA VAL A 69 0.81 16.71 -6.11
C VAL A 69 2.01 17.56 -5.69
N LYS A 70 2.83 17.08 -4.75
CA LYS A 70 4.07 17.78 -4.34
C LYS A 70 5.04 18.02 -5.50
N ALA A 71 5.18 17.03 -6.38
CA ALA A 71 6.04 17.13 -7.55
C ALA A 71 5.55 18.18 -8.56
N ILE A 72 4.22 18.28 -8.73
CA ILE A 72 3.60 19.33 -9.54
C ILE A 72 3.75 20.69 -8.87
N ASP A 73 3.58 20.78 -7.56
CA ASP A 73 3.63 22.06 -6.84
C ASP A 73 5.06 22.61 -6.69
N SER A 74 6.09 21.78 -6.88
CA SER A 74 7.50 22.21 -6.85
C SER A 74 8.01 22.84 -8.15
N GLY A 75 7.25 22.76 -9.25
CA GLY A 75 7.64 23.35 -10.54
C GLY A 75 7.16 24.81 -10.70
N HIS A 76 7.98 25.66 -11.30
CA HIS A 76 7.66 27.09 -11.47
C HIS A 76 6.80 27.37 -12.70
N ASP A 77 6.95 26.57 -13.76
CA ASP A 77 6.19 26.68 -15.01
C ASP A 77 5.59 25.33 -15.44
N SER A 78 4.70 25.35 -16.45
CA SER A 78 4.02 24.13 -16.91
C SER A 78 4.96 23.04 -17.41
N LYS A 79 6.14 23.39 -17.93
CA LYS A 79 7.11 22.42 -18.43
C LYS A 79 7.78 21.71 -17.26
N GLU A 80 8.25 22.46 -16.25
CA GLU A 80 8.83 21.89 -15.03
C GLU A 80 7.82 21.01 -14.28
N LYS A 81 6.57 21.46 -14.15
CA LYS A 81 5.50 20.68 -13.51
C LYS A 81 5.26 19.34 -14.20
N LEU A 82 5.21 19.34 -15.53
CA LEU A 82 5.06 18.12 -16.31
C LEU A 82 6.28 17.21 -16.17
N SER A 83 7.49 17.77 -16.24
CA SER A 83 8.73 17.00 -16.05
C SER A 83 8.79 16.34 -14.67
N ASN A 84 8.49 17.08 -13.60
CA ASN A 84 8.49 16.56 -12.23
C ASN A 84 7.43 15.46 -12.04
N TYR A 85 6.22 15.67 -12.58
CA TYR A 85 5.18 14.64 -12.58
C TYR A 85 5.64 13.36 -13.27
N ILE A 86 6.23 13.47 -14.47
CA ILE A 86 6.71 12.30 -15.23
C ILE A 86 7.79 11.56 -14.46
N LEU A 87 8.76 12.28 -13.88
CA LEU A 87 9.85 11.67 -13.10
C LEU A 87 9.31 10.88 -11.90
N VAL A 88 8.51 11.50 -11.05
CA VAL A 88 7.91 10.83 -9.88
C VAL A 88 6.98 9.69 -10.30
N ARG A 89 6.24 9.86 -11.41
CA ARG A 89 5.38 8.80 -11.94
C ARG A 89 6.18 7.59 -12.40
N MET A 90 7.34 7.79 -13.04
CA MET A 90 8.19 6.71 -13.52
C MET A 90 8.86 5.96 -12.36
N GLU A 91 9.32 6.66 -11.33
CA GLU A 91 9.89 6.04 -10.13
C GLU A 91 8.87 5.13 -9.42
N THR A 92 7.61 5.57 -9.34
CA THR A 92 6.55 4.86 -8.62
C THR A 92 5.89 3.72 -9.39
N ILE A 93 6.10 3.62 -10.72
CA ILE A 93 5.58 2.51 -11.53
C ILE A 93 6.21 1.17 -11.15
N ASN A 94 7.49 1.16 -10.76
CA ASN A 94 8.18 -0.07 -10.35
C ASN A 94 7.58 -0.68 -9.08
N ASP A 95 7.14 0.15 -8.13
CA ASP A 95 6.51 -0.33 -6.90
C ASP A 95 5.11 -0.91 -7.16
N MET A 96 4.36 -0.32 -8.09
CA MET A 96 3.08 -0.89 -8.55
C MET A 96 3.27 -2.21 -9.30
N ALA A 97 4.32 -2.36 -10.09
CA ALA A 97 4.62 -3.60 -10.80
C ALA A 97 4.85 -4.76 -9.83
N ASN A 98 5.53 -4.52 -8.71
CA ASN A 98 5.71 -5.53 -7.66
C ASN A 98 4.38 -5.97 -7.03
N PHE A 99 3.47 -5.03 -6.76
CA PHE A 99 2.12 -5.35 -6.29
C PHE A 99 1.29 -6.11 -7.34
N TYR A 100 1.41 -5.72 -8.60
CA TYR A 100 0.75 -6.40 -9.71
C TYR A 100 1.26 -7.83 -9.88
N GLU A 101 2.57 -8.06 -9.82
CA GLU A 101 3.15 -9.41 -9.89
C GLU A 101 2.77 -10.26 -8.67
N ALA A 102 2.72 -9.66 -7.47
CA ALA A 102 2.23 -10.34 -6.28
C ALA A 102 0.76 -10.79 -6.42
N LEU A 103 -0.07 -10.01 -7.11
CA LEU A 103 -1.44 -10.38 -7.45
C LEU A 103 -1.52 -11.35 -8.62
N LYS A 104 -0.70 -11.18 -9.66
CA LYS A 104 -0.74 -12.00 -10.86
C LYS A 104 -0.37 -13.45 -10.56
N ASN A 105 0.65 -13.66 -9.72
CA ASN A 105 1.06 -14.98 -9.23
C ASN A 105 -0.03 -15.71 -8.43
N ASP A 106 -1.08 -15.00 -8.01
CA ASP A 106 -2.21 -15.54 -7.27
C ASP A 106 -3.42 -15.89 -8.13
N TYR A 107 -3.51 -15.34 -9.35
CA TYR A 107 -4.68 -15.51 -10.24
C TYR A 107 -4.34 -16.18 -11.57
N ILE A 108 -3.07 -16.33 -11.93
CA ILE A 108 -2.63 -17.01 -13.14
C ILE A 108 -1.63 -18.08 -12.73
N VAL A 109 -2.05 -19.35 -12.85
CA VAL A 109 -1.24 -20.57 -12.73
C VAL A 109 -0.47 -20.78 -14.03
#